data_AF-A0A8T1DBE8-F1
#
_entry.id   AF-A0A8T1DBE8-F1
#
_cell.length_a   1.000
_cell.length_b   1.000
_cell.length_c   1.000
_cell.angle_alpha   90.00
_cell.angle_beta   90.00
_cell.angle_gamma   90.00
#
_symmetry.space_group_name_H-M   'P 1'
#
loop_
_entity.id
_entity.type
_entity.pdbx_description
1 polymer ?
#
loop_
_entity_poly.entity_id
_entity_poly.type
_entity_poly.pdbx_seq_one_letter_code
_entity_poly.pdbx_strand_id
1 'polypeptide(L)'
;KSVLLLMTMLRDTRSSGATFRRVAGRLIMILLEEALAIIGTESVEVITGTGHLYRGLELRHQFCGVAIGTEGFPFLVLFHQMEPEAPQGSIHVEAGTDRRGHRVWRLDHMDLPANIAQHKVLLFSSTCSTGNAECKAIE
;
A
#
# COMPACT_ATOMS: atom_id res chain seq x y z
N LYS A 1 -15.79 11.98 8.08
CA LYS A 1 -16.20 11.57 9.46
C LYS A 1 -15.70 10.18 9.82
N SER A 2 -15.91 9.16 8.97
CA SER A 2 -15.50 7.77 9.25
C SER A 2 -13.99 7.57 9.45
N VAL A 3 -13.15 8.14 8.58
CA VAL A 3 -11.68 8.06 8.71
C VAL A 3 -11.21 8.68 10.03
N LEU A 4 -11.71 9.87 10.39
CA LEU A 4 -11.38 10.52 11.66
C LEU A 4 -11.75 9.65 12.87
N LEU A 5 -12.94 9.05 12.87
CA LEU A 5 -13.37 8.13 13.93
C LEU A 5 -12.43 6.91 14.04
N LEU A 6 -12.05 6.31 12.92
CA LEU A 6 -11.12 5.18 12.87
C LEU A 6 -9.73 5.58 13.38
N MET A 7 -9.22 6.73 12.97
CA MET A 7 -7.94 7.27 13.42
C MET A 7 -7.94 7.57 14.92
N THR A 8 -9.03 8.11 15.47
CA THR A 8 -9.18 8.32 16.90
C THR A 8 -9.08 7.00 17.65
N MET A 9 -9.79 5.95 17.20
CA MET A 9 -9.71 4.63 17.82
C MET A 9 -8.32 3.97 17.64
N LEU A 10 -7.66 4.17 16.50
CA LEU A 10 -6.32 3.64 16.24
C LEU A 10 -5.27 4.24 17.19
N ARG A 11 -5.41 5.54 17.52
CA ARG A 11 -4.46 6.29 18.35
C ARG A 11 -4.79 6.28 19.85
N ASP A 12 -5.99 5.87 20.24
CA ASP A 12 -6.40 5.78 21.64
C ASP A 12 -5.64 4.66 22.36
N THR A 13 -4.86 5.00 23.37
CA THR A 13 -4.07 4.03 24.17
C THR A 13 -4.94 3.06 24.97
N ARG A 14 -6.23 3.35 25.11
CA ARG A 14 -7.22 2.47 25.76
C ARG A 14 -7.75 1.40 24.81
N SER A 15 -7.44 1.47 23.52
CA SER A 15 -7.90 0.50 22.52
C SER A 15 -7.28 -0.87 22.74
N SER A 16 -8.11 -1.91 22.74
CA SER A 16 -7.62 -3.30 22.78
C SER A 16 -6.87 -3.65 21.49
N GLY A 17 -5.98 -4.65 21.53
CA GLY A 17 -5.29 -5.13 20.32
C GLY A 17 -6.24 -5.61 19.22
N ALA A 18 -7.39 -6.18 19.58
CA ALA A 18 -8.44 -6.53 18.62
C ALA A 18 -9.08 -5.28 17.97
N THR A 19 -9.32 -4.23 18.75
CA THR A 19 -9.81 -2.94 18.23
C THR A 19 -8.78 -2.33 17.29
N PHE A 20 -7.51 -2.28 17.70
CA PHE A 20 -6.41 -1.77 16.88
C PHE A 20 -6.34 -2.45 15.51
N ARG A 21 -6.28 -3.79 15.48
CA ARG A 21 -6.22 -4.55 14.21
C ARG A 21 -7.42 -4.28 13.32
N ARG A 22 -8.63 -4.27 13.90
CA ARG A 22 -9.87 -4.02 13.15
C ARG A 22 -9.89 -2.63 12.54
N VAL A 23 -9.50 -1.59 13.28
CA VAL A 23 -9.53 -0.21 12.78
C VAL A 23 -8.38 0.08 11.83
N ALA A 24 -7.19 -0.49 12.07
CA ALA A 24 -6.06 -0.42 11.15
C ALA A 24 -6.41 -1.04 9.80
N GLY A 25 -6.97 -2.26 9.79
CA GLY A 25 -7.34 -2.91 8.53
C GLY A 25 -8.41 -2.13 7.75
N ARG A 26 -9.39 -1.55 8.44
CA ARG A 26 -10.39 -0.67 7.79
C ARG A 26 -9.76 0.59 7.20
N LEU A 27 -8.80 1.20 7.89
CA LEU A 27 -8.09 2.37 7.37
C LEU A 27 -7.24 2.01 6.16
N ILE A 28 -6.54 0.87 6.18
CA ILE A 28 -5.74 0.38 5.07
C ILE A 28 -6.62 0.14 3.84
N MET A 29 -7.75 -0.58 3.98
CA MET A 29 -8.67 -0.82 2.86
C MET A 29 -9.16 0.50 2.23
N ILE A 30 -9.58 1.47 3.06
CA ILE A 30 -10.01 2.79 2.56
C ILE A 30 -8.87 3.48 1.82
N LEU A 31 -7.65 3.46 2.37
CA LEU A 31 -6.49 4.09 1.74
C LEU A 31 -6.11 3.42 0.42
N LEU A 32 -6.19 2.09 0.33
CA LEU A 32 -5.90 1.33 -0.88
C LEU A 32 -6.93 1.63 -1.98
N GLU A 33 -8.22 1.69 -1.64
CA GLU A 33 -9.28 2.06 -2.61
C GLU A 33 -9.02 3.45 -3.21
N GLU A 34 -8.75 4.44 -2.35
CA GLU A 34 -8.46 5.80 -2.80
C GLU A 34 -7.16 5.87 -3.63
N ALA A 35 -6.15 5.08 -3.27
CA ALA A 35 -4.92 4.98 -4.05
C ALA A 35 -5.20 4.41 -5.44
N LEU A 36 -5.88 3.26 -5.54
CA LEU A 36 -6.23 2.60 -6.79
C LEU A 36 -7.04 3.52 -7.73
N ALA A 37 -7.98 4.28 -7.17
CA ALA A 37 -8.75 5.27 -7.94
C ALA A 37 -7.87 6.35 -8.61
N ILE A 38 -6.72 6.70 -8.03
CA ILE A 38 -5.79 7.73 -8.53
C ILE A 38 -4.83 7.17 -9.59
N ILE A 39 -4.28 5.97 -9.39
CA ILE A 39 -3.13 5.47 -10.17
C ILE A 39 -3.45 5.09 -11.62
N GLY A 40 -4.74 4.99 -12.00
CA GLY A 40 -5.02 4.59 -13.36
C GLY A 40 -6.46 4.45 -13.80
N THR A 41 -7.31 5.41 -13.42
CA THR A 41 -8.69 5.44 -13.92
C THR A 41 -8.82 6.23 -15.21
N GLU A 42 -9.54 5.67 -16.18
CA GLU A 42 -9.94 6.36 -17.41
C GLU A 42 -11.46 6.28 -17.60
N SER A 43 -12.04 7.25 -18.32
CA SER A 43 -13.45 7.22 -18.65
C SER A 43 -13.78 6.07 -19.59
N VAL A 44 -14.86 5.34 -19.28
CA VAL A 44 -15.36 4.23 -20.08
C VAL A 44 -16.86 4.33 -20.27
N GLU A 45 -17.34 3.82 -21.40
CA GLU A 45 -18.74 3.56 -21.63
C GLU A 45 -19.00 2.05 -21.61
N VAL A 46 -19.94 1.60 -20.79
CA VAL A 46 -20.33 0.19 -20.69
C VAL A 46 -21.82 0.04 -20.96
N ILE A 47 -22.21 -1.04 -21.64
CA ILE A 47 -23.60 -1.41 -21.82
C ILE A 47 -24.02 -2.27 -20.63
N THR A 48 -25.02 -1.81 -19.87
CA THR A 48 -25.55 -2.56 -18.73
C THR A 48 -26.28 -3.82 -19.20
N GLY A 49 -26.55 -4.75 -18.27
CA GLY A 49 -27.37 -5.93 -18.56
C GLY A 49 -28.80 -5.62 -19.03
N THR A 50 -29.28 -4.39 -18.85
CA THR A 50 -30.56 -3.89 -19.36
C THR A 50 -30.48 -3.21 -20.72
N GLY A 51 -29.29 -3.14 -21.33
CA GLY A 51 -29.07 -2.51 -22.64
C GLY A 51 -28.90 -0.99 -22.60
N HIS A 52 -28.76 -0.39 -21.42
CA HIS A 52 -28.54 1.05 -21.28
C HIS A 52 -27.06 1.40 -21.25
N LEU A 53 -26.71 2.56 -21.80
CA LEU A 53 -25.35 3.10 -21.73
C LEU A 53 -25.08 3.67 -20.33
N TYR A 54 -24.00 3.22 -19.70
CA TYR A 54 -23.48 3.78 -18.45
C TYR A 54 -22.08 4.36 -18.69
N ARG A 55 -21.87 5.61 -18.25
CA ARG A 55 -20.59 6.31 -18.34
C ARG A 55 -19.91 6.26 -16.99
N GLY A 56 -18.77 5.60 -16.90
CA GLY A 56 -18.07 5.33 -15.66
C GLY A 56 -16.56 5.49 -15.79
N LEU A 57 -15.84 4.87 -14.85
CA LEU A 57 -14.39 4.78 -14.83
C LEU A 57 -13.96 3.31 -14.84
N GLU A 58 -12.83 3.02 -15.48
CA GLU A 58 -12.18 1.71 -15.43
C GLU A 58 -10.70 1.86 -15.09
N LEU A 59 -10.12 0.82 -14.48
CA LEU A 59 -8.68 0.73 -14.24
C LEU A 59 -7.98 0.26 -15.51
N ARG A 60 -7.02 1.04 -16.02
CA ARG A 60 -6.31 0.78 -17.29
C ARG A 60 -4.85 0.38 -17.13
N HIS A 61 -4.23 0.67 -16.00
CA HIS A 61 -2.83 0.40 -15.77
C HIS A 61 -2.62 -0.90 -14.99
N GLN A 62 -1.59 -1.65 -15.36
CA GLN A 62 -1.09 -2.74 -14.53
C GLN A 62 -0.41 -2.14 -13.29
N PHE A 63 -0.69 -2.70 -12.11
CA PHE A 63 -0.10 -2.25 -10.85
C PHE A 63 0.31 -3.45 -9.99
N CYS A 64 1.27 -3.23 -9.09
CA CYS A 64 1.72 -4.23 -8.13
C CYS A 64 1.89 -3.61 -6.75
N GLY A 65 1.75 -4.43 -5.71
CA GLY A 65 1.97 -4.03 -4.32
C GLY A 65 3.35 -4.44 -3.83
N VAL A 66 4.10 -3.52 -3.21
CA VAL A 66 5.43 -3.81 -2.64
C VAL A 66 5.48 -3.36 -1.19
N ALA A 67 5.71 -4.26 -0.24
CA ALA A 67 5.88 -3.90 1.18
C ALA A 67 7.33 -3.56 1.53
N ILE A 68 7.50 -2.56 2.40
CA ILE A 68 8.78 -2.31 3.06
C ILE A 68 8.78 -2.97 4.43
N GLY A 69 9.65 -3.97 4.60
CA GLY A 69 9.80 -4.74 5.83
C GLY A 69 8.51 -5.34 6.36
N THR A 70 8.53 -5.70 7.65
CA THR A 70 7.36 -6.31 8.33
C THR A 70 6.21 -5.33 8.51
N GLU A 71 6.51 -4.04 8.61
CA GLU A 71 5.54 -2.97 8.82
C GLU A 71 4.63 -2.75 7.60
N GLY A 72 5.12 -3.00 6.40
CA GLY A 72 4.31 -2.95 5.18
C GLY A 72 3.42 -4.18 4.98
N PHE A 73 3.68 -5.30 5.66
CA PHE A 73 3.00 -6.58 5.39
C PHE A 73 1.47 -6.55 5.57
N PRO A 74 0.88 -5.86 6.59
CA PRO A 74 -0.56 -5.75 6.70
C PRO A 74 -1.24 -5.11 5.48
N PHE A 75 -0.53 -4.25 4.73
CA PHE A 75 -1.04 -3.70 3.48
C PHE A 75 -1.08 -4.74 2.38
N LEU A 76 -0.04 -5.59 2.24
CA LEU A 76 -0.05 -6.67 1.25
C LEU A 76 -1.18 -7.67 1.48
N VAL A 77 -1.46 -8.01 2.74
CA VAL A 77 -2.57 -8.92 3.08
C VAL A 77 -3.90 -8.36 2.58
N LEU A 78 -4.15 -7.07 2.82
CA LEU A 78 -5.41 -6.43 2.44
C LEU A 78 -5.46 -6.08 0.95
N PHE A 79 -4.33 -5.73 0.36
CA PHE A 79 -4.19 -5.54 -1.08
C PHE A 79 -4.50 -6.84 -1.82
N HIS A 80 -3.98 -7.99 -1.38
CA HIS A 80 -4.33 -9.28 -2.00
C HIS A 80 -5.80 -9.64 -1.86
N GLN A 81 -6.45 -9.25 -0.76
CA GLN A 81 -7.90 -9.45 -0.59
C GLN A 81 -8.72 -8.61 -1.57
N MET A 82 -8.23 -7.43 -1.94
CA MET A 82 -8.90 -6.53 -2.88
C MET A 82 -8.56 -6.87 -4.34
N GLU A 83 -7.30 -7.21 -4.60
CA GLU A 83 -6.70 -7.40 -5.92
C GLU A 83 -5.93 -8.75 -5.96
N PRO A 84 -6.63 -9.89 -5.97
CA PRO A 84 -6.01 -11.21 -5.79
C PRO A 84 -5.02 -11.60 -6.89
N GLU A 85 -5.21 -11.07 -8.09
CA GLU A 85 -4.37 -11.35 -9.26
C GLU A 85 -3.20 -10.36 -9.42
N ALA A 86 -3.17 -9.28 -8.63
CA ALA A 86 -2.13 -8.26 -8.76
C ALA A 86 -0.80 -8.78 -8.18
N PRO A 87 0.33 -8.64 -8.92
CA PRO A 87 1.63 -9.08 -8.43
C PRO A 87 2.02 -8.39 -7.13
N GLN A 88 2.80 -9.10 -6.31
CA GLN A 88 3.25 -8.62 -5.01
C GLN A 88 4.76 -8.79 -4.86
N GLY A 89 5.36 -7.93 -4.05
CA GLY A 89 6.78 -8.01 -3.69
C GLY A 89 7.07 -7.44 -2.31
N SER A 90 8.32 -7.56 -1.90
CA SER A 90 8.81 -6.99 -0.65
C SER A 90 10.24 -6.50 -0.79
N ILE A 91 10.55 -5.45 -0.02
CA ILE A 91 11.89 -4.87 0.11
C ILE A 91 12.21 -4.82 1.60
N HIS A 92 13.33 -5.41 1.99
CA HIS A 92 13.83 -5.35 3.35
C HIS A 92 15.02 -4.39 3.40
N VAL A 93 14.86 -3.32 4.18
CA VAL A 93 15.89 -2.32 4.43
C VAL A 93 16.25 -2.32 5.90
N GLU A 94 17.55 -2.27 6.18
CA GLU A 94 18.07 -2.29 7.53
C GLU A 94 18.80 -0.99 7.85
N ALA A 95 18.56 -0.49 9.06
CA ALA A 95 19.33 0.60 9.63
C ALA A 95 20.65 0.04 10.18
N GLY A 96 21.76 0.56 9.68
CA GLY A 96 23.09 0.29 10.20
C GLY A 96 23.85 1.56 10.53
N THR A 97 25.12 1.39 10.87
CA THR A 97 26.05 2.48 11.08
C THR A 97 27.15 2.40 10.02
N ASP A 98 27.61 3.54 9.51
CA ASP A 98 28.79 3.61 8.66
C ASP A 98 30.09 3.61 9.50
N ARG A 99 31.25 3.65 8.83
CA ARG A 99 32.55 3.69 9.51
C ARG A 99 32.77 4.99 10.32
N ARG A 100 31.96 6.02 10.10
CA ARG A 100 32.05 7.34 10.74
C ARG A 100 31.03 7.50 11.88
N GLY A 101 30.22 6.48 12.17
CA GLY A 101 29.20 6.54 13.22
C GLY A 101 27.85 7.09 12.76
N HIS A 102 27.67 7.40 11.47
CA HIS A 102 26.39 7.90 10.96
C HIS A 102 25.42 6.76 10.69
N ARG A 103 24.14 6.99 11.02
CA ARG A 103 23.07 6.04 10.68
C ARG A 103 22.86 6.04 9.17
N VAL A 104 22.91 4.87 8.57
CA VAL A 104 22.70 4.65 7.14
C VAL A 104 21.72 3.52 6.92
N TRP A 105 20.94 3.59 5.86
CA TRP A 105 20.00 2.54 5.48
C TRP A 105 20.58 1.76 4.32
N ARG A 106 20.54 0.43 4.42
CA ARG A 106 21.04 -0.47 3.38
C ARG A 106 19.94 -1.43 2.99
N LEU A 107 19.88 -1.74 1.70
CA LEU A 107 19.11 -2.87 1.22
C LEU A 107 19.74 -4.14 1.80
N ASP A 108 18.92 -4.95 2.46
CA ASP A 108 19.29 -6.29 2.89
C ASP A 108 18.93 -7.29 1.77
N HIS A 109 17.64 -7.42 1.47
CA HIS A 109 17.16 -8.23 0.34
C HIS A 109 15.86 -7.69 -0.25
N MET A 110 15.53 -8.13 -1.47
CA MET A 110 14.26 -7.84 -2.14
C MET A 110 13.74 -9.07 -2.87
N ASP A 111 12.43 -9.17 -2.96
CA ASP A 111 11.71 -10.12 -3.80
C ASP A 111 10.63 -9.34 -4.56
N LEU A 112 10.82 -9.13 -5.86
CA LEU A 112 10.00 -8.22 -6.67
C LEU A 112 9.45 -8.96 -7.90
N PRO A 113 8.25 -8.56 -8.39
CA PRO A 113 7.73 -9.08 -9.66
C PRO A 113 8.74 -8.89 -10.80
N ALA A 114 8.98 -9.94 -11.59
CA ALA A 114 9.97 -9.92 -12.67
C ALA A 114 9.73 -8.79 -13.71
N ASN A 115 8.47 -8.38 -13.89
CA ASN A 115 8.04 -7.31 -14.78
C ASN A 115 7.61 -6.03 -14.03
N ILE A 116 8.18 -5.76 -12.86
CA ILE A 116 7.86 -4.56 -12.05
C ILE A 116 7.98 -3.24 -12.84
N ALA A 117 8.91 -3.15 -13.79
CA ALA A 117 9.10 -1.95 -14.63
C ALA A 117 7.90 -1.63 -15.54
N GLN A 118 6.99 -2.59 -15.76
CA GLN A 118 5.76 -2.40 -16.54
C GLN A 118 4.56 -2.00 -15.66
N HIS A 119 4.72 -2.02 -14.33
CA HIS A 119 3.66 -1.78 -13.37
C HIS A 119 3.76 -0.39 -12.74
N LYS A 120 2.62 0.17 -12.35
CA LYS A 120 2.57 1.19 -11.30
C LYS A 120 2.81 0.51 -9.96
N VAL A 121 3.80 0.98 -9.21
CA VAL A 121 4.19 0.37 -7.93
C VAL A 121 3.50 1.08 -6.78
N LEU A 122 2.69 0.34 -6.02
CA LEU A 122 2.14 0.76 -4.73
C LEU A 122 3.11 0.33 -3.62
N LEU A 123 3.88 1.29 -3.10
CA LEU A 123 4.86 1.04 -2.04
C LEU A 123 4.22 1.20 -0.65
N PHE A 124 4.25 0.15 0.16
CA PHE A 124 3.55 0.08 1.44
C PHE A 124 4.48 0.22 2.64
N SER A 125 4.19 1.20 3.50
CA SER A 125 4.80 1.42 4.81
C SER A 125 3.71 1.86 5.80
N SER A 126 3.70 1.30 7.01
CA SER A 126 2.70 1.66 8.05
C SER A 126 2.93 3.05 8.64
N THR A 127 4.19 3.49 8.69
CA THR A 127 4.60 4.77 9.27
C THR A 127 5.81 5.30 8.52
N CYS A 128 5.78 6.59 8.20
CA CYS A 128 6.94 7.29 7.65
C CYS A 128 7.40 8.34 8.67
N SER A 129 8.55 8.08 9.31
CA SER A 129 9.14 9.00 10.29
C SER A 129 10.13 9.94 9.60
N THR A 130 11.37 9.47 9.43
CA THR A 130 12.42 10.22 8.72
C THR A 130 12.39 10.00 7.21
N GLY A 131 11.60 9.03 6.72
CA GLY A 131 11.54 8.66 5.30
C GLY A 131 12.75 7.90 4.78
N ASN A 132 13.80 7.67 5.59
CA ASN A 132 15.05 7.11 5.08
C ASN A 132 14.92 5.65 4.60
N ALA A 133 14.07 4.85 5.24
CA ALA A 133 13.80 3.48 4.82
C ALA A 133 13.07 3.48 3.47
N GLU A 134 12.06 4.34 3.34
CA GLU A 134 11.27 4.54 2.13
C GLU A 134 12.11 5.08 0.98
N CYS A 135 12.93 6.10 1.22
CA CYS A 135 13.86 6.60 0.22
C CYS A 135 14.84 5.51 -0.22
N LYS A 136 15.33 4.68 0.70
CA LYS A 136 16.23 3.58 0.34
C LYS A 136 15.55 2.47 -0.45
N ALA A 137 14.25 2.26 -0.24
CA ALA A 137 13.45 1.32 -1.03
C ALA A 137 13.10 1.85 -2.43
N ILE A 138 13.08 3.18 -2.60
CA ILE A 138 12.81 3.84 -3.89
C ILE A 138 14.09 3.97 -4.75
N GLU A 139 15.25 4.15 -4.12
CA GLU A 139 16.58 4.24 -4.75
C GLU A 139 16.96 2.95 -5.50
#